data_AF-A0A8T9CKW9-F1
#
_entry.id   AF-A0A8T9CKW9-F1
#
_cell.length_a   1.000
_cell.length_b   1.000
_cell.length_c   1.000
_cell.angle_alpha   90.00
_cell.angle_beta   90.00
_cell.angle_gamma   90.00
#
_symmetry.space_group_name_H-M   'P 1'
#
loop_
_entity.id
_entity.type
_entity.pdbx_description
1 polymer ?
#
loop_
_entity_poly.entity_id
_entity_poly.type
_entity_poly.pdbx_seq_one_letter_code
_entity_poly.pdbx_strand_id
1 'polypeptide(L)'
;MFFQADMFALPSGSFSTIPHDLHRRRRAMFSHHFSTAAVHKLEPLLREKVDLLLARLESTRETGEPVSLWHAYTALVADIITAYCFPESYNLLAVPDYSKQMLETFTRISLGTHMIKHCPWMIHLLRALPQWLARWVHPDLELLVDMQVGFANQVLKVKEKRANSNANGDESEQGHVFDSMLNAEVPESEKSIERLAHEAQTVVMAGMMTTAHSLMTITYHVLANPHVLVRLIEKLSTMSSGPAEAAPLSALEK
;
A
#
# COMPACT_ATOMS: atom_id res chain seq x y z
N MET A 1 24.19 12.49 -7.29
CA MET A 1 23.36 11.95 -6.18
C MET A 1 21.92 12.45 -6.21
N PHE A 2 21.67 13.72 -6.56
CA PHE A 2 20.31 14.30 -6.62
C PHE A 2 19.32 13.58 -7.55
N PHE A 3 19.73 13.18 -8.75
CA PHE A 3 18.85 12.56 -9.75
C PHE A 3 18.23 11.21 -9.34
N GLN A 4 18.82 10.52 -8.37
CA GLN A 4 18.34 9.18 -7.99
C GLN A 4 17.12 9.25 -7.07
N ALA A 5 16.93 10.36 -6.34
CA ALA A 5 15.75 10.59 -5.53
C ALA A 5 14.50 10.86 -6.39
N ASP A 6 14.67 11.53 -7.53
CA ASP A 6 13.56 11.91 -8.43
C ASP A 6 13.08 10.77 -9.34
N MET A 7 13.76 9.63 -9.32
CA MET A 7 13.49 8.47 -10.17
C MET A 7 12.06 7.94 -10.04
N PHE A 8 11.45 8.08 -8.87
CA PHE A 8 10.07 7.65 -8.60
C PHE A 8 9.02 8.69 -9.03
N ALA A 9 9.43 9.86 -9.51
CA ALA A 9 8.54 10.98 -9.83
C ALA A 9 7.69 11.47 -8.64
N LEU A 10 8.18 11.34 -7.42
CA LEU A 10 7.50 11.76 -6.18
C LEU A 10 8.33 12.79 -5.40
N PRO A 11 8.65 13.97 -5.97
CA PRO A 11 9.67 14.90 -5.46
C PRO A 11 9.31 15.48 -4.08
N SER A 12 8.02 15.56 -3.76
CA SER A 12 7.58 16.06 -2.47
C SER A 12 7.33 14.95 -1.43
N GLY A 13 7.33 13.67 -1.83
CA GLY A 13 7.19 12.53 -0.90
C GLY A 13 8.38 12.40 0.05
N SER A 14 8.16 11.86 1.26
CA SER A 14 9.21 11.67 2.26
C SER A 14 10.36 10.81 1.74
N PHE A 15 10.07 9.73 1.00
CA PHE A 15 11.07 8.82 0.45
C PHE A 15 12.06 9.49 -0.52
N SER A 16 11.61 10.48 -1.29
CA SER A 16 12.46 11.23 -2.23
C SER A 16 13.08 12.49 -1.59
N THR A 17 12.80 12.76 -0.31
CA THR A 17 13.25 13.97 0.36
C THR A 17 14.73 13.88 0.75
N ILE A 18 15.57 14.69 0.11
CA ILE A 18 17.02 14.70 0.34
C ILE A 18 17.43 15.45 1.63
N PRO A 19 16.94 16.67 1.93
CA PRO A 19 17.40 17.41 3.10
C PRO A 19 16.99 16.71 4.40
N HIS A 20 17.98 16.41 5.26
CA HIS A 20 17.79 15.65 6.50
C HIS A 20 16.66 16.20 7.38
N ASP A 21 16.67 17.50 7.67
CA ASP A 21 15.69 18.11 8.60
C ASP A 21 14.28 18.17 8.00
N LEU A 22 14.18 18.27 6.67
CA LEU A 22 12.90 18.18 5.97
C LEU A 22 12.37 16.75 6.01
N HIS A 23 13.21 15.76 5.71
CA HIS A 23 12.86 14.34 5.81
C HIS A 23 12.42 13.97 7.23
N ARG A 24 13.18 14.39 8.25
CA ARG A 24 12.86 14.17 9.67
C ARG A 24 11.48 14.73 10.02
N ARG A 25 11.18 15.97 9.63
CA ARG A 25 9.86 16.59 9.88
C ARG A 25 8.72 15.85 9.17
N ARG A 26 8.90 15.51 7.89
CA ARG A 26 7.90 14.76 7.11
C ARG A 26 7.60 13.39 7.71
N ARG A 27 8.64 12.65 8.10
CA ARG A 27 8.50 11.35 8.77
C ARG A 27 7.81 11.46 10.13
N ALA A 28 8.10 12.52 10.90
CA ALA A 28 7.51 12.72 12.22
C ALA A 28 5.98 12.82 12.17
N MET A 29 5.41 13.36 11.08
CA MET A 29 3.95 13.53 10.92
C MET A 29 3.15 12.23 11.03
N PHE A 30 3.73 11.10 10.59
CA PHE A 30 3.03 9.81 10.55
C PHE A 30 3.74 8.67 11.28
N SER A 31 4.97 8.87 11.77
CA SER A 31 5.77 7.78 12.36
C SER A 31 5.10 7.03 13.53
N HIS A 32 4.22 7.67 14.29
CA HIS A 32 3.51 7.07 15.42
C HIS A 32 2.50 5.98 14.99
N HIS A 33 1.97 6.07 13.77
CA HIS A 33 1.14 5.03 13.14
C HIS A 33 1.92 3.73 12.94
N PHE A 34 3.22 3.80 12.73
CA PHE A 34 4.06 2.63 12.53
C PHE A 34 4.76 2.15 13.82
N SER A 35 4.24 2.54 14.99
CA SER A 35 4.70 1.99 16.28
C SER A 35 4.12 0.61 16.53
N THR A 36 4.80 -0.25 17.31
CA THR A 36 4.31 -1.59 17.68
C THR A 36 2.89 -1.54 18.25
N ALA A 37 2.61 -0.57 19.13
CA ALA A 37 1.30 -0.40 19.73
C ALA A 37 0.21 -0.06 18.68
N ALA A 38 0.53 0.81 17.71
CA ALA A 38 -0.40 1.15 16.63
C ALA A 38 -0.61 -0.03 15.67
N VAL A 39 0.45 -0.79 15.35
CA VAL A 39 0.36 -2.00 14.51
C VAL A 39 -0.50 -3.08 15.18
N HIS A 40 -0.40 -3.29 16.49
CA HIS A 40 -1.26 -4.24 17.20
C HIS A 40 -2.75 -3.87 17.10
N LYS A 41 -3.09 -2.56 17.05
CA LYS A 41 -4.48 -2.13 16.84
C LYS A 41 -5.01 -2.48 15.44
N LEU A 42 -4.15 -2.85 14.48
CA LEU A 42 -4.56 -3.27 13.14
C LEU A 42 -4.97 -4.73 13.07
N GLU A 43 -4.82 -5.51 14.14
CA GLU A 43 -5.16 -6.93 14.15
C GLU A 43 -6.58 -7.23 13.62
N PRO A 44 -7.65 -6.47 14.00
CA PRO A 44 -8.98 -6.71 13.43
C PRO A 44 -9.04 -6.50 11.92
N LEU A 45 -8.42 -5.43 11.41
CA LEU A 45 -8.36 -5.12 9.98
C LEU A 45 -7.57 -6.20 9.22
N LEU A 46 -6.43 -6.62 9.77
CA LEU A 46 -5.62 -7.68 9.19
C LEU A 46 -6.41 -8.98 9.09
N ARG A 47 -7.10 -9.36 10.16
CA ARG A 47 -7.93 -10.57 10.19
C ARG A 47 -9.06 -10.50 9.17
N GLU A 48 -9.81 -9.41 9.11
CA GLU A 48 -10.87 -9.21 8.11
C GLU A 48 -10.37 -9.43 6.67
N LYS A 49 -9.25 -8.82 6.29
CA LYS A 49 -8.71 -8.93 4.92
C LYS A 49 -8.11 -10.30 4.64
N VAL A 50 -7.47 -10.94 5.63
CA VAL A 50 -6.95 -12.31 5.51
C VAL A 50 -8.10 -13.30 5.35
N ASP A 51 -9.16 -13.19 6.13
CA ASP A 51 -10.34 -14.06 6.05
C ASP A 51 -11.01 -13.94 4.68
N LEU A 52 -11.11 -12.72 4.13
CA LEU A 52 -11.61 -12.49 2.78
C LEU A 52 -10.74 -13.20 1.73
N LEU A 53 -9.41 -13.11 1.84
CA LEU A 53 -8.51 -13.81 0.93
C LEU A 53 -8.67 -15.34 1.06
N LEU A 54 -8.74 -15.87 2.28
CA LEU A 54 -8.93 -17.30 2.52
C LEU A 54 -10.24 -17.81 1.92
N ALA A 55 -11.34 -17.06 2.09
CA ALA A 55 -12.63 -17.39 1.48
C ALA A 55 -12.52 -17.44 -0.06
N ARG A 56 -11.76 -16.53 -0.67
CA ARG A 56 -11.52 -16.56 -2.12
C ARG A 56 -10.68 -17.75 -2.55
N LEU A 57 -9.63 -18.09 -1.80
CA LEU A 57 -8.82 -19.29 -2.08
C LEU A 57 -9.66 -20.56 -1.97
N GLU A 58 -10.53 -20.68 -0.96
CA GLU A 58 -11.43 -21.83 -0.83
C GLU A 58 -12.41 -21.91 -2.00
N SER A 59 -12.94 -20.78 -2.49
CA SER A 59 -13.83 -20.77 -3.66
C SER A 59 -13.17 -21.29 -4.94
N THR A 60 -11.84 -21.11 -5.09
CA THR A 60 -11.07 -21.65 -6.23
C THR A 60 -10.76 -23.13 -6.12
N ARG A 61 -10.96 -23.74 -4.94
CA ARG A 61 -10.74 -25.18 -4.73
C ARG A 61 -11.70 -26.02 -5.56
N GLU A 62 -12.93 -25.57 -5.73
CA GLU A 62 -13.96 -26.27 -6.51
C GLU A 62 -13.65 -26.27 -8.01
N THR A 63 -13.04 -25.18 -8.51
CA THR A 63 -12.69 -25.05 -9.94
C THR A 63 -11.35 -25.69 -10.29
N GLY A 64 -10.45 -25.84 -9.32
CA GLY A 64 -9.10 -26.35 -9.53
C GLY A 64 -8.19 -25.39 -10.29
N GLU A 65 -8.61 -24.14 -10.48
CA GLU A 65 -7.84 -23.14 -11.20
C GLU A 65 -6.62 -22.66 -10.39
N PRO A 66 -5.42 -22.58 -10.99
CA PRO A 66 -4.25 -22.06 -10.31
C PRO A 66 -4.42 -20.58 -9.90
N VAL A 67 -4.13 -20.27 -8.64
CA VAL A 67 -4.15 -18.89 -8.14
C VAL A 67 -2.75 -18.29 -8.18
N SER A 68 -2.63 -17.10 -8.79
CA SER A 68 -1.40 -16.31 -8.72
C SER A 68 -1.26 -15.67 -7.33
N LEU A 69 -0.33 -16.19 -6.52
CA LEU A 69 0.00 -15.64 -5.19
C LEU A 69 0.48 -14.18 -5.27
N TRP A 70 1.14 -13.80 -6.38
CA TRP A 70 1.53 -12.41 -6.60
C TRP A 70 0.32 -11.48 -6.63
N HIS A 71 -0.72 -11.81 -7.41
CA HIS A 71 -1.92 -10.98 -7.50
C HIS A 71 -2.72 -11.00 -6.20
N ALA A 72 -2.90 -12.18 -5.61
CA ALA A 72 -3.64 -12.36 -4.36
C ALA A 72 -3.01 -11.58 -3.19
N TYR A 73 -1.70 -11.70 -2.96
CA TYR A 73 -1.03 -10.99 -1.87
C TYR A 73 -0.89 -9.50 -2.14
N THR A 74 -0.71 -9.08 -3.39
CA THR A 74 -0.66 -7.65 -3.71
C THR A 74 -2.01 -6.99 -3.46
N ALA A 75 -3.12 -7.63 -3.84
CA ALA A 75 -4.47 -7.16 -3.51
C ALA A 75 -4.73 -7.14 -1.99
N LEU A 76 -4.33 -8.18 -1.27
CA LEU A 76 -4.44 -8.24 0.19
C LEU A 76 -3.74 -7.05 0.86
N VAL A 77 -2.46 -6.83 0.53
CA VAL A 77 -1.68 -5.77 1.17
C VAL A 77 -2.16 -4.40 0.72
N ALA A 78 -2.57 -4.23 -0.55
CA ALA A 78 -3.16 -2.98 -1.04
C ALA A 78 -4.42 -2.60 -0.23
N ASP A 79 -5.32 -3.55 0.02
CA ASP A 79 -6.53 -3.28 0.78
C ASP A 79 -6.24 -2.96 2.25
N ILE A 80 -5.28 -3.66 2.86
CA ILE A 80 -4.83 -3.36 4.23
C ILE A 80 -4.24 -1.94 4.32
N ILE A 81 -3.25 -1.62 3.48
CA ILE A 81 -2.55 -0.33 3.57
C ILE A 81 -3.46 0.84 3.20
N THR A 82 -4.39 0.65 2.25
CA THR A 82 -5.34 1.70 1.87
C THR A 82 -6.42 1.92 2.92
N ALA A 83 -6.96 0.86 3.53
CA ALA A 83 -7.86 0.98 4.69
C ALA A 83 -7.16 1.64 5.89
N TYR A 84 -5.86 1.40 6.06
CA TYR A 84 -5.09 2.01 7.12
C TYR A 84 -4.81 3.51 6.87
N CYS A 85 -4.53 3.87 5.62
CA CYS A 85 -4.15 5.23 5.23
C CYS A 85 -5.36 6.15 4.99
N PHE A 86 -6.49 5.62 4.51
CA PHE A 86 -7.63 6.38 4.02
C PHE A 86 -8.98 5.85 4.55
N PRO A 87 -10.04 6.68 4.51
CA PRO A 87 -11.41 6.26 4.80
C PRO A 87 -11.95 5.15 3.89
N GLU A 88 -11.43 5.03 2.68
CA GLU A 88 -11.89 4.07 1.68
C GLU A 88 -10.71 3.24 1.16
N SER A 89 -10.80 1.91 1.30
CA SER A 89 -9.90 0.96 0.65
C SER A 89 -10.27 0.73 -0.80
N TYR A 90 -9.30 0.27 -1.61
CA TYR A 90 -9.56 -0.06 -3.01
C TYR A 90 -10.43 -1.32 -3.20
N ASN A 91 -10.48 -2.19 -2.19
CA ASN A 91 -11.25 -3.45 -2.20
C ASN A 91 -10.85 -4.37 -3.37
N LEU A 92 -9.55 -4.42 -3.68
CA LEU A 92 -8.99 -5.24 -4.75
C LEU A 92 -9.25 -6.73 -4.53
N LEU A 93 -9.36 -7.18 -3.27
CA LEU A 93 -9.72 -8.56 -2.96
C LEU A 93 -11.12 -8.93 -3.43
N ALA A 94 -12.05 -7.98 -3.59
CA ALA A 94 -13.40 -8.25 -4.10
C ALA A 94 -13.46 -8.33 -5.64
N VAL A 95 -12.43 -7.85 -6.34
CA VAL A 95 -12.39 -7.82 -7.80
C VAL A 95 -12.04 -9.21 -8.34
N PRO A 96 -12.80 -9.80 -9.28
CA PRO A 96 -12.60 -11.19 -9.71
C PRO A 96 -11.16 -11.56 -10.07
N ASP A 97 -10.43 -10.67 -10.74
CA ASP A 97 -9.05 -10.88 -11.18
C ASP A 97 -8.00 -10.19 -10.27
N TYR A 98 -8.39 -9.72 -9.09
CA TYR A 98 -7.53 -8.93 -8.18
C TYR A 98 -7.00 -7.63 -8.80
N SER A 99 -7.68 -7.09 -9.82
CA SER A 99 -7.18 -5.95 -10.61
C SER A 99 -5.81 -6.23 -11.24
N LYS A 100 -5.62 -7.45 -11.73
CA LYS A 100 -4.39 -7.96 -12.33
C LYS A 100 -3.73 -6.97 -13.29
N GLN A 101 -4.50 -6.37 -14.20
CA GLN A 101 -3.97 -5.40 -15.16
C GLN A 101 -3.22 -4.25 -14.47
N MET A 102 -3.78 -3.69 -13.40
CA MET A 102 -3.17 -2.61 -12.65
C MET A 102 -1.84 -3.04 -12.02
N LEU A 103 -1.83 -4.22 -11.39
CA LEU A 103 -0.66 -4.75 -10.70
C LEU A 103 0.48 -5.12 -11.67
N GLU A 104 0.13 -5.68 -12.82
CA GLU A 104 1.10 -5.98 -13.88
C GLU A 104 1.68 -4.70 -14.49
N THR A 105 0.86 -3.66 -14.67
CA THR A 105 1.36 -2.35 -15.10
C THR A 105 2.37 -1.79 -14.10
N PHE A 106 2.15 -1.88 -12.79
CA PHE A 106 3.17 -1.46 -11.81
C PHE A 106 4.49 -2.22 -11.94
N THR A 107 4.40 -3.52 -12.21
CA THR A 107 5.58 -4.36 -12.44
C THR A 107 6.32 -3.90 -13.70
N ARG A 108 5.60 -3.63 -14.80
CA ARG A 108 6.19 -3.12 -16.05
C ARG A 108 6.81 -1.73 -15.91
N ILE A 109 6.12 -0.81 -15.24
CA ILE A 109 6.64 0.53 -14.94
C ILE A 109 7.93 0.43 -14.10
N SER A 110 7.96 -0.49 -13.12
CA SER A 110 9.13 -0.71 -12.27
C SER A 110 10.34 -1.20 -13.06
N LEU A 111 10.16 -1.97 -14.14
CA LEU A 111 11.27 -2.36 -15.03
C LEU A 111 11.86 -1.14 -15.78
N GLY A 112 11.04 -0.15 -16.09
CA GLY A 112 11.48 1.12 -16.70
C GLY A 112 12.41 1.95 -15.81
N THR A 113 12.48 1.65 -14.51
CA THR A 113 13.36 2.30 -13.54
C THR A 113 14.83 2.26 -13.95
N HIS A 114 15.30 1.17 -14.57
CA HIS A 114 16.68 1.09 -15.06
C HIS A 114 16.96 2.14 -16.13
N MET A 115 16.01 2.34 -17.06
CA MET A 115 16.14 3.34 -18.11
C MET A 115 16.07 4.77 -17.55
N ILE A 116 15.23 5.02 -16.53
CA ILE A 116 15.16 6.31 -15.83
C ILE A 116 16.49 6.62 -15.11
N LYS A 117 17.17 5.61 -14.53
CA LYS A 117 18.50 5.80 -13.92
C LYS A 117 19.55 6.24 -14.92
N HIS A 118 19.55 5.67 -16.12
CA HIS A 118 20.50 6.02 -17.18
C HIS A 118 20.15 7.32 -17.90
N CYS A 119 18.86 7.66 -18.00
CA CYS A 119 18.35 8.84 -18.67
C CYS A 119 17.41 9.64 -17.74
N PRO A 120 17.92 10.37 -16.73
CA PRO A 120 17.08 11.08 -15.76
C PRO A 120 16.15 12.13 -16.38
N TRP A 121 16.55 12.76 -17.50
CA TRP A 121 15.70 13.73 -18.21
C TRP A 121 14.37 13.13 -18.70
N MET A 122 14.31 11.81 -18.89
CA MET A 122 13.12 11.11 -19.38
C MET A 122 11.95 11.23 -18.40
N ILE A 123 12.19 11.20 -17.09
CA ILE A 123 11.09 11.31 -16.11
C ILE A 123 10.47 12.71 -16.12
N HIS A 124 11.28 13.74 -16.36
CA HIS A 124 10.80 15.12 -16.49
C HIS A 124 9.98 15.30 -17.76
N LEU A 125 10.42 14.69 -18.87
CA LEU A 125 9.65 14.69 -20.12
C LEU A 125 8.31 13.98 -19.95
N LEU A 126 8.30 12.78 -19.36
CA LEU A 126 7.08 12.00 -19.11
C LEU A 126 6.06 12.76 -18.27
N ARG A 127 6.50 13.49 -17.24
CA ARG A 127 5.63 14.32 -16.40
C ARG A 127 5.09 15.56 -17.09
N ALA A 128 5.83 16.10 -18.06
CA ALA A 128 5.40 17.25 -18.83
C ALA A 128 4.41 16.88 -19.95
N LEU A 129 4.24 15.59 -20.25
CA LEU A 129 3.28 15.13 -21.25
C LEU A 129 1.84 15.39 -20.78
N PRO A 130 1.01 16.06 -21.60
CA PRO A 130 -0.42 16.12 -21.36
C PRO A 130 -1.02 14.70 -21.29
N GLN A 131 -2.06 14.51 -20.47
CA GLN A 131 -2.68 13.19 -20.27
C GLN A 131 -3.15 12.54 -21.58
N TRP A 132 -3.71 13.32 -22.51
CA TRP A 132 -4.13 12.82 -23.82
C TRP A 132 -2.96 12.26 -24.66
N LEU A 133 -1.76 12.83 -24.52
CA LEU A 133 -0.57 12.39 -25.22
C LEU A 133 0.04 11.17 -24.54
N ALA A 134 0.03 11.12 -23.20
CA ALA A 134 0.44 9.94 -22.44
C ALA A 134 -0.38 8.70 -22.84
N ARG A 135 -1.71 8.85 -22.97
CA ARG A 135 -2.64 7.83 -23.48
C ARG A 135 -2.27 7.34 -24.86
N TRP A 136 -1.90 8.26 -25.76
CA TRP A 136 -1.52 7.93 -27.12
C TRP A 136 -0.17 7.19 -27.21
N VAL A 137 0.79 7.54 -26.33
CA VAL A 137 2.13 6.94 -26.34
C VAL A 137 2.11 5.50 -25.83
N HIS A 138 1.50 5.24 -24.66
CA HIS A 138 1.44 3.89 -24.10
C HIS A 138 0.35 3.75 -23.03
N PRO A 139 -0.46 2.68 -23.03
CA PRO A 139 -1.53 2.48 -22.04
C PRO A 139 -1.02 2.43 -20.58
N ASP A 140 0.20 1.94 -20.33
CA ASP A 140 0.76 1.96 -18.97
C ASP A 140 1.02 3.39 -18.44
N LEU A 141 1.25 4.37 -19.31
CA LEU A 141 1.41 5.77 -18.90
C LEU A 141 0.07 6.40 -18.51
N GLU A 142 -1.02 6.01 -19.16
CA GLU A 142 -2.37 6.39 -18.75
C GLU A 142 -2.66 5.94 -17.32
N LEU A 143 -2.39 4.67 -17.02
CA LEU A 143 -2.63 4.13 -15.68
C LEU A 143 -1.76 4.83 -14.61
N LEU A 144 -0.53 5.21 -14.93
CA LEU A 144 0.32 5.99 -14.02
C LEU A 144 -0.33 7.34 -13.68
N VAL A 145 -0.88 8.05 -14.68
CA VAL A 145 -1.56 9.33 -14.46
C VAL A 145 -2.84 9.12 -13.66
N ASP A 146 -3.64 8.11 -14.00
CA ASP A 146 -4.87 7.79 -13.29
C ASP A 146 -4.60 7.41 -11.83
N MET A 147 -3.47 6.74 -11.55
CA MET A 147 -3.02 6.46 -10.19
C MET A 147 -2.70 7.75 -9.41
N GLN A 148 -1.96 8.69 -10.00
CA GLN A 148 -1.65 9.97 -9.37
C GLN A 148 -2.92 10.77 -9.03
N VAL A 149 -3.86 10.81 -9.97
CA VAL A 149 -5.19 11.41 -9.77
C VAL A 149 -5.95 10.67 -8.66
N GLY A 150 -5.87 9.33 -8.63
CA GLY A 150 -6.47 8.50 -7.60
C GLY A 150 -5.99 8.84 -6.18
N PHE A 151 -4.70 9.02 -5.97
CA PHE A 151 -4.17 9.43 -4.66
C PHE A 151 -4.55 10.87 -4.30
N ALA A 152 -4.55 11.79 -5.26
CA ALA A 152 -5.03 13.15 -5.01
C ALA A 152 -6.50 13.14 -4.58
N ASN A 153 -7.34 12.32 -5.22
CA ASN A 153 -8.74 12.14 -4.84
C ASN A 153 -8.90 11.52 -3.46
N GLN A 154 -8.08 10.53 -3.08
CA GLN A 154 -8.09 9.98 -1.72
C GLN A 154 -7.76 11.05 -0.67
N VAL A 155 -6.75 11.89 -0.92
CA VAL A 155 -6.40 13.01 -0.03
C VAL A 155 -7.55 14.03 0.06
N LEU A 156 -8.21 14.33 -1.06
CA LEU A 156 -9.37 15.22 -1.08
C LEU A 156 -10.52 14.66 -0.23
N LYS A 157 -10.83 13.37 -0.36
CA LYS A 157 -11.86 12.69 0.45
C LYS A 157 -11.54 12.75 1.94
N VAL A 158 -10.27 12.58 2.33
CA VAL A 158 -9.85 12.74 3.73
C VAL A 158 -10.14 14.17 4.22
N LYS A 159 -9.79 15.18 3.42
CA LYS A 159 -10.05 16.60 3.76
C LYS A 159 -11.54 16.91 3.86
N GLU A 160 -12.35 16.40 2.94
CA GLU A 160 -13.81 16.58 2.94
C GLU A 160 -14.47 15.93 4.16
N LYS A 161 -14.13 14.65 4.43
CA LYS A 161 -14.66 13.93 5.60
C LYS A 161 -14.34 14.66 6.90
N ARG A 162 -13.13 15.20 7.02
CA ARG A 162 -12.70 15.99 8.17
C ARG A 162 -13.48 17.31 8.30
N ALA A 163 -13.66 18.04 7.21
CA ALA A 163 -14.44 19.28 7.21
C ALA A 163 -15.88 19.02 7.72
N ASN A 164 -16.46 17.90 7.31
CA ASN A 164 -17.79 17.48 7.77
C ASN A 164 -17.80 17.02 9.23
N SER A 165 -16.79 16.29 9.70
CA SER A 165 -16.67 15.85 11.10
C SER A 165 -16.55 17.03 12.07
N ASN A 166 -15.73 18.02 11.72
CA ASN A 166 -15.57 19.25 12.50
C ASN A 166 -16.86 20.07 12.57
N ALA A 167 -17.67 20.05 11.50
CA ALA A 167 -18.98 20.70 11.50
C ALA A 167 -20.01 19.99 12.41
N ASN A 168 -19.85 18.69 12.61
CA ASN A 168 -20.78 17.85 13.39
C ASN A 168 -20.33 17.61 14.84
N GLY A 169 -19.13 18.06 15.23
CA GLY A 169 -18.62 17.94 16.60
C GLY A 169 -18.19 16.51 17.01
N ASP A 170 -17.90 15.65 16.04
CA ASP A 170 -17.52 14.25 16.27
C ASP A 170 -15.99 14.14 16.36
N GLU A 171 -15.45 13.99 17.56
CA GLU A 171 -14.02 13.70 17.82
C GLU A 171 -13.77 12.20 17.71
N SER A 172 -13.58 11.69 16.49
CA SER A 172 -13.29 10.26 16.30
C SER A 172 -11.88 9.87 16.78
N GLU A 173 -11.77 8.70 17.41
CA GLU A 173 -10.53 7.98 17.76
C GLU A 173 -9.50 7.99 16.63
N GLN A 174 -8.20 8.05 16.99
CA GLN A 174 -7.01 7.92 16.12
C GLN A 174 -7.32 7.75 14.62
N GLY A 175 -7.55 8.87 13.93
CA GLY A 175 -7.88 8.89 12.51
C GLY A 175 -6.80 8.24 11.65
N HIS A 176 -7.17 7.85 10.43
CA HIS A 176 -6.26 7.25 9.44
C HIS A 176 -4.95 8.05 9.30
N VAL A 177 -3.90 7.41 8.78
CA VAL A 177 -2.55 8.03 8.64
C VAL A 177 -2.62 9.44 8.05
N PHE A 178 -3.40 9.64 6.98
CA PHE A 178 -3.51 10.93 6.30
C PHE A 178 -4.36 11.96 7.04
N ASP A 179 -5.28 11.55 7.91
CA ASP A 179 -5.96 12.49 8.81
C ASP A 179 -4.98 13.04 9.87
N SER A 180 -4.15 12.17 10.44
CA SER A 180 -3.11 12.60 11.39
C SER A 180 -2.08 13.54 10.75
N MET A 181 -1.73 13.31 9.48
CA MET A 181 -0.88 14.23 8.73
C MET A 181 -1.51 15.61 8.52
N LEU A 182 -2.82 15.68 8.29
CA LEU A 182 -3.55 16.97 8.20
C LEU A 182 -3.63 17.70 9.55
N ASN A 183 -3.67 16.94 10.66
CA ASN A 183 -3.63 17.46 12.03
C ASN A 183 -2.27 18.01 12.44
N ALA A 184 -1.16 17.57 11.83
CA ALA A 184 0.16 17.93 12.29
C ALA A 184 0.43 19.44 12.24
N GLU A 185 1.14 19.96 13.25
CA GLU A 185 1.58 21.36 13.32
C GLU A 185 2.79 21.59 12.41
N VAL A 186 2.51 21.69 11.11
CA VAL A 186 3.50 21.93 10.04
C VAL A 186 3.03 23.06 9.12
N PRO A 187 3.93 23.71 8.35
CA PRO A 187 3.53 24.72 7.37
C PRO A 187 2.46 24.19 6.40
N GLU A 188 1.52 25.05 5.98
CA GLU A 188 0.43 24.67 5.07
C GLU A 188 0.92 24.09 3.73
N SER A 189 2.13 24.44 3.30
CA SER A 189 2.77 23.83 2.12
C SER A 189 2.96 22.32 2.27
N GLU A 190 3.16 21.81 3.49
CA GLU A 190 3.27 20.37 3.77
C GLU A 190 1.90 19.66 3.81
N LYS A 191 0.80 20.42 3.77
CA LYS A 191 -0.58 19.92 3.74
C LYS A 191 -1.26 20.10 2.36
N SER A 192 -0.50 20.51 1.35
CA SER A 192 -1.01 20.64 -0.02
C SER A 192 -1.43 19.27 -0.58
N ILE A 193 -2.37 19.28 -1.53
CA ILE A 193 -2.90 18.04 -2.11
C ILE A 193 -1.79 17.26 -2.82
N GLU A 194 -0.99 17.95 -3.64
CA GLU A 194 0.13 17.33 -4.37
C GLU A 194 1.13 16.69 -3.40
N ARG A 195 1.49 17.40 -2.32
CA ARG A 195 2.43 16.90 -1.30
C ARG A 195 1.92 15.62 -0.65
N LEU A 196 0.68 15.62 -0.21
CA LEU A 196 0.07 14.46 0.45
C LEU A 196 -0.21 13.33 -0.55
N ALA A 197 -0.53 13.63 -1.81
CA ALA A 197 -0.70 12.62 -2.85
C ALA A 197 0.61 11.89 -3.15
N HIS A 198 1.74 12.61 -3.22
CA HIS A 198 3.05 11.96 -3.36
C HIS A 198 3.42 11.12 -2.13
N GLU A 199 3.04 11.56 -0.92
CA GLU A 199 3.23 10.74 0.29
C GLU A 199 2.35 9.49 0.25
N ALA A 200 1.08 9.63 -0.13
CA ALA A 200 0.11 8.55 -0.25
C ALA A 200 0.61 7.48 -1.21
N GLN A 201 1.05 7.90 -2.40
CA GLN A 201 1.65 7.03 -3.37
C GLN A 201 2.90 6.33 -2.81
N THR A 202 3.77 7.07 -2.13
CA THR A 202 4.98 6.52 -1.51
C THR A 202 4.63 5.41 -0.51
N VAL A 203 3.78 5.71 0.47
CA VAL A 203 3.44 4.78 1.58
C VAL A 203 2.73 3.54 1.04
N VAL A 204 1.72 3.72 0.18
CA VAL A 204 0.94 2.61 -0.38
C VAL A 204 1.80 1.75 -1.28
N MET A 205 2.51 2.31 -2.25
CA MET A 205 3.30 1.51 -3.20
C MET A 205 4.46 0.79 -2.53
N ALA A 206 5.19 1.47 -1.64
CA ALA A 206 6.34 0.88 -0.96
C ALA A 206 5.90 -0.27 -0.04
N GLY A 207 4.80 -0.11 0.69
CA GLY A 207 4.25 -1.14 1.57
C GLY A 207 3.65 -2.32 0.81
N MET A 208 2.97 -2.05 -0.31
CA MET A 208 2.26 -3.05 -1.09
C MET A 208 3.19 -4.08 -1.74
N MET A 209 4.10 -3.64 -2.60
CA MET A 209 4.89 -4.55 -3.47
C MET A 209 5.91 -5.36 -2.67
N THR A 210 6.57 -4.74 -1.69
CA THR A 210 7.62 -5.39 -0.89
C THR A 210 7.05 -6.48 0.02
N THR A 211 5.93 -6.20 0.69
CA THR A 211 5.25 -7.16 1.56
C THR A 211 4.65 -8.30 0.76
N ALA A 212 3.97 -8.01 -0.36
CA ALA A 212 3.41 -9.04 -1.22
C ALA A 212 4.49 -9.99 -1.78
N HIS A 213 5.61 -9.43 -2.23
CA HIS A 213 6.75 -10.24 -2.70
C HIS A 213 7.30 -11.14 -1.58
N SER A 214 7.41 -10.60 -0.37
CA SER A 214 7.91 -11.35 0.80
C SER A 214 6.96 -12.50 1.15
N LEU A 215 5.65 -12.24 1.23
CA LEU A 215 4.63 -13.26 1.50
C LEU A 215 4.63 -14.35 0.43
N MET A 216 4.66 -13.97 -0.84
CA MET A 216 4.74 -14.91 -1.96
C MET A 216 5.98 -15.80 -1.84
N THR A 217 7.14 -15.21 -1.56
CA THR A 217 8.42 -15.93 -1.45
C THR A 217 8.41 -16.88 -0.26
N ILE A 218 7.91 -16.43 0.90
CA ILE A 218 7.74 -17.27 2.09
C ILE A 218 6.83 -18.45 1.78
N THR A 219 5.64 -18.20 1.22
CA THR A 219 4.67 -19.25 0.88
C THR A 219 5.25 -20.25 -0.11
N TYR A 220 5.96 -19.79 -1.14
CA TYR A 220 6.66 -20.67 -2.08
C TYR A 220 7.66 -21.59 -1.37
N HIS A 221 8.56 -21.04 -0.55
CA HIS A 221 9.57 -21.82 0.15
C HIS A 221 8.98 -22.76 1.19
N VAL A 222 7.88 -22.37 1.86
CA VAL A 222 7.16 -23.26 2.78
C VAL A 222 6.57 -24.44 2.02
N LEU A 223 5.88 -24.21 0.91
CA LEU A 223 5.24 -25.27 0.11
C LEU A 223 6.26 -26.18 -0.59
N ALA A 224 7.39 -25.63 -1.04
CA ALA A 224 8.45 -26.39 -1.71
C ALA A 224 9.27 -27.27 -0.75
N ASN A 225 9.18 -27.04 0.57
CA ASN A 225 9.94 -27.77 1.58
C ASN A 225 9.01 -28.47 2.58
N PRO A 226 8.61 -29.74 2.35
CA PRO A 226 7.63 -30.44 3.17
C PRO A 226 7.94 -30.47 4.67
N HIS A 227 9.22 -30.61 5.04
CA HIS A 227 9.65 -30.58 6.43
C HIS A 227 9.37 -29.22 7.11
N VAL A 228 9.54 -28.11 6.38
CA VAL A 228 9.24 -26.77 6.88
C VAL A 228 7.73 -26.59 7.05
N LEU A 229 6.95 -27.04 6.05
CA LEU A 229 5.49 -26.98 6.10
C LEU A 229 4.91 -27.74 7.30
N VAL A 230 5.33 -28.99 7.51
CA VAL A 230 4.86 -29.81 8.64
C VAL A 230 5.16 -29.14 9.97
N ARG A 231 6.41 -28.69 10.17
CA ARG A 231 6.83 -28.02 11.40
C ARG A 231 6.06 -26.71 11.65
N LEU A 232 5.77 -25.95 10.58
CA LEU A 232 4.99 -24.71 10.68
C LEU A 232 3.55 -25.00 11.10
N ILE A 233 2.89 -25.97 10.45
CA ILE A 233 1.51 -26.36 10.79
C ILE A 233 1.43 -26.87 12.23
N GLU A 234 2.37 -27.72 12.66
CA GLU A 234 2.43 -28.22 14.04
C GLU A 234 2.54 -27.05 15.03
N LYS A 235 3.50 -26.13 14.83
CA LYS A 235 3.66 -24.97 15.73
C LYS A 235 2.37 -24.14 15.78
N LEU A 236 1.76 -23.83 14.64
CA LEU A 236 0.53 -23.04 14.57
C LEU A 236 -0.66 -23.76 15.23
N SER A 237 -0.79 -25.08 15.06
CA SER A 237 -1.86 -25.86 15.70
C SER A 237 -1.78 -25.88 17.22
N THR A 238 -0.58 -25.76 17.80
CA THR A 238 -0.42 -25.66 19.27
C THR A 238 -0.78 -24.28 19.82
N MET A 239 -0.80 -23.26 18.97
CA MET A 239 -1.05 -21.87 19.34
C MET A 239 -2.51 -21.45 19.11
N SER A 240 -3.22 -22.16 18.23
CA SER A 240 -4.63 -21.92 17.94
C SER A 240 -5.53 -22.73 18.86
N SER A 241 -6.57 -22.09 19.41
CA SER A 241 -7.60 -22.75 20.23
C SER A 241 -8.57 -23.64 19.42
N GLY A 242 -8.41 -23.69 18.09
CA GLY A 242 -9.21 -24.51 17.18
C GLY A 242 -9.22 -23.98 15.73
N PRO A 243 -9.70 -24.76 14.75
CA PRO A 243 -9.62 -24.44 13.31
C PRO A 243 -10.32 -23.14 12.87
N ALA A 244 -11.13 -22.51 13.74
CA ALA A 244 -11.82 -21.25 13.48
C ALA A 244 -11.26 -20.05 14.29
N GLU A 245 -10.35 -20.28 15.23
CA GLU A 245 -9.82 -19.22 16.10
C GLU A 245 -8.31 -19.09 15.90
N ALA A 246 -7.93 -18.20 14.98
CA ALA A 246 -6.54 -17.82 14.78
C ALA A 246 -5.96 -17.24 16.08
N ALA A 247 -4.76 -17.69 16.46
CA ALA A 247 -4.04 -17.16 17.61
C ALA A 247 -3.88 -15.63 17.50
N PRO A 248 -3.95 -14.89 18.61
CA PRO A 248 -3.73 -13.45 18.56
C PRO A 248 -2.30 -13.15 18.10
N LEU A 249 -2.10 -12.02 17.42
CA LEU A 249 -0.80 -11.69 16.80
C LEU A 249 0.34 -11.67 17.84
N SER A 250 0.04 -11.19 19.05
CA SER A 250 0.97 -11.20 20.20
C SER A 250 1.43 -12.59 20.65
N ALA A 251 0.70 -13.66 20.35
CA ALA A 251 1.11 -15.03 20.62
C ALA A 251 2.05 -15.60 19.54
N LEU A 252 1.96 -15.08 18.31
CA LEU A 252 2.75 -15.52 17.16
C LEU A 252 4.16 -14.91 17.12
N GLU A 253 4.37 -13.77 17.79
CA GLU A 253 5.66 -13.07 17.86
C GLU A 253 6.67 -13.68 18.85
N LYS A 254 6.30 -14.78 19.55
CA LYS A 254 7.17 -15.49 20.51
C LYS A 254 7.95 -16.64 19.87
#